data_AF-A0A2T6D8K3-F1
#
_entry.id   AF-A0A2T6D8K3-F1
#
_cell.length_a   1.000
_cell.length_b   1.000
_cell.length_c   1.000
_cell.angle_alpha   90.00
_cell.angle_beta   90.00
_cell.angle_gamma   90.00
#
_symmetry.space_group_name_H-M   'P 1'
#
loop_
_entity.id
_entity.type
_entity.pdbx_description
1 polymer ?
#
loop_
_entity_poly.entity_id
_entity_poly.type
_entity_poly.pdbx_seq_one_letter_code
_entity_poly.pdbx_strand_id
1 'polypeptide(L)'
;MDQQSIELAKVFFAVGTIILLARLFGDPLRKVGVSPLVSEILLGIVLGPSIIGHFSPQVTAAIYPAAGGAGDMMRVLIQISIVLLMFAAGLEINLRTVVGNLPAALKIGALGITIPVLAGFATAYLVPKLLGENAVHPNKLAFALFFCTALAISALSVTVRTFLDTGLLRTRFGMVVISASMIDDIIGWVLFAVTLGLIDGRLQGNVFLNLAGAVVFALFMLTAVRWAANRIFPLVNRHLVWPASFLGLATGFGLVAAAVTQFLGLEAVFGAFVAGVALGDSPVVTRELKEEFLRFISSIFAPLFFVAIGLKVNFVTNFHLPLIALVFALAIASKFIGGSLGGIWAGLPRRQAYATGLSLTARGGQEIVLGTVALGAGLISPPIFVAVVLLAVVTSLLLGPTIQFLHHRWKLSGEES
;
A
#
# COMPACT_ATOMS: atom_id res chain seq x y z
N MET A 1 4.81 -21.02 35.34
CA MET A 1 4.06 -20.86 34.09
C MET A 1 4.67 -21.78 33.07
N ASP A 2 3.86 -22.49 32.30
CA ASP A 2 4.31 -23.29 31.17
C ASP A 2 4.81 -22.40 30.02
N GLN A 3 5.59 -22.98 29.11
CA GLN A 3 6.25 -22.26 28.02
C GLN A 3 5.25 -21.50 27.14
N GLN A 4 4.09 -22.11 26.85
CA GLN A 4 3.05 -21.52 26.03
C GLN A 4 2.44 -20.26 26.68
N SER A 5 2.19 -20.29 28.00
CA SER A 5 1.70 -19.09 28.71
C SER A 5 2.72 -17.95 28.71
N ILE A 6 4.02 -18.25 28.77
CA ILE A 6 5.07 -17.24 28.69
C ILE A 6 5.12 -16.61 27.30
N GLU A 7 5.03 -17.42 26.24
CA GLU A 7 5.00 -16.94 24.86
C GLU A 7 3.77 -16.06 24.60
N LEU A 8 2.61 -16.47 25.07
CA LEU A 8 1.39 -15.70 24.96
C LEU A 8 1.47 -14.36 25.72
N ALA A 9 2.02 -14.38 26.94
CA ALA A 9 2.24 -13.16 27.73
C ALA A 9 3.18 -12.17 27.01
N LYS A 10 4.25 -12.66 26.38
CA LYS A 10 5.15 -11.83 25.55
C LYS A 10 4.41 -11.19 24.38
N VAL A 11 3.54 -11.94 23.69
CA VAL A 11 2.76 -11.40 22.57
C VAL A 11 1.77 -10.34 23.04
N PHE A 12 1.04 -10.57 24.13
CA PHE A 12 0.13 -9.55 24.68
C PHE A 12 0.87 -8.29 25.12
N PHE A 13 2.02 -8.44 25.79
CA PHE A 13 2.86 -7.31 26.16
C PHE A 13 3.34 -6.54 24.92
N ALA A 14 3.84 -7.23 23.90
CA ALA A 14 4.32 -6.63 22.65
C ALA A 14 3.20 -5.88 21.91
N VAL A 15 2.07 -6.53 21.65
CA VAL A 15 0.91 -5.95 20.96
C VAL A 15 0.37 -4.73 21.71
N GLY A 16 0.16 -4.86 23.02
CA GLY A 16 -0.32 -3.75 23.86
C GLY A 16 0.65 -2.58 23.86
N THR A 17 1.95 -2.84 24.00
CA THR A 17 2.99 -1.81 23.99
C THR A 17 3.07 -1.10 22.64
N ILE A 18 3.05 -1.83 21.53
CA ILE A 18 3.09 -1.26 20.18
C ILE A 18 1.90 -0.32 19.96
N ILE A 19 0.67 -0.77 20.28
CA ILE A 19 -0.54 0.05 20.08
C ILE A 19 -0.51 1.29 20.98
N LEU A 20 -0.19 1.14 22.27
CA LEU A 20 -0.14 2.25 23.21
C LEU A 20 0.90 3.29 22.81
N LEU A 21 2.14 2.85 22.52
CA LEU A 21 3.21 3.77 22.13
C LEU A 21 2.91 4.43 20.78
N ALA A 22 2.32 3.72 19.82
CA ALA A 22 1.90 4.31 18.55
C ALA A 22 0.92 5.47 18.74
N ARG A 23 0.02 5.39 19.72
CA ARG A 23 -0.89 6.51 20.05
C ARG A 23 -0.19 7.64 20.76
N LEU A 24 0.56 7.33 21.81
CA LEU A 24 1.26 8.32 22.61
C LEU A 24 2.28 9.11 21.77
N PHE A 25 2.97 8.45 20.85
CA PHE A 25 3.94 9.06 19.95
C PHE A 25 3.29 9.69 18.70
N GLY A 26 2.30 9.01 18.11
CA GLY A 26 1.71 9.41 16.83
C GLY A 26 0.72 10.57 16.93
N ASP A 27 -0.14 10.61 17.94
CA ASP A 27 -1.19 11.64 18.03
C ASP A 27 -0.65 13.08 18.14
N PRO A 28 0.44 13.37 18.87
CA PRO A 28 1.11 14.68 18.81
C PRO A 28 1.62 15.02 17.41
N LEU A 29 2.22 14.06 16.70
CA LEU A 29 2.75 14.27 15.34
C LEU A 29 1.63 14.49 14.32
N ARG A 30 0.48 13.84 14.50
CA ARG A 30 -0.71 14.04 13.66
C ARG A 30 -1.26 15.45 13.77
N LYS A 31 -1.15 16.10 14.93
CA LYS A 31 -1.56 17.51 15.12
C LYS A 31 -0.72 18.49 14.28
N VAL A 32 0.53 18.15 13.98
CA VAL A 32 1.41 18.96 13.12
C VAL A 32 1.39 18.50 11.65
N GLY A 33 0.43 17.66 11.26
CA GLY A 33 0.20 17.25 9.87
C GLY A 33 1.02 16.04 9.41
N VAL A 34 1.72 15.34 10.30
CA VAL A 34 2.41 14.08 9.95
C VAL A 34 1.37 12.97 9.77
N SER A 35 1.47 12.22 8.67
CA SER A 35 0.53 11.13 8.41
C SER A 35 0.70 9.99 9.43
N PRO A 36 -0.40 9.29 9.81
CA PRO A 36 -0.36 8.17 10.75
C PRO A 36 0.73 7.14 10.46
N LEU A 37 0.78 6.69 9.20
CA LEU A 37 1.76 5.74 8.70
C LEU A 37 3.20 6.19 8.96
N VAL A 38 3.52 7.46 8.71
CA VAL A 38 4.88 7.98 8.91
C VAL A 38 5.23 7.96 10.39
N SER A 39 4.33 8.42 11.26
CA SER A 39 4.58 8.44 12.70
C SER A 39 4.77 7.02 13.29
N GLU A 40 4.04 6.04 12.78
CA GLU A 40 4.11 4.64 13.23
C GLU A 40 5.42 3.98 12.77
N ILE A 41 5.86 4.23 11.53
CA ILE A 41 7.17 3.75 11.04
C ILE A 41 8.31 4.39 11.81
N LEU A 42 8.26 5.71 12.05
CA LEU A 42 9.28 6.42 12.82
C LEU A 42 9.38 5.86 14.24
N LEU A 43 8.24 5.59 14.89
CA LEU A 43 8.23 4.92 16.19
C LEU A 43 8.90 3.55 16.11
N GLY A 44 8.59 2.75 15.09
CA GLY A 44 9.24 1.47 14.87
C GLY A 44 10.76 1.58 14.71
N ILE A 45 11.24 2.58 13.96
CA ILE A 45 12.69 2.84 13.78
C ILE A 45 13.34 3.20 15.13
N VAL A 46 12.67 4.01 15.94
CA VAL A 46 13.14 4.41 17.27
C VAL A 46 13.21 3.22 18.22
N LEU A 47 12.14 2.41 18.30
CA LEU A 47 12.07 1.22 19.18
C LEU A 47 12.90 0.05 18.65
N GLY A 48 13.22 0.06 17.36
CA GLY A 48 13.88 -1.01 16.64
C GLY A 48 15.40 -1.04 16.79
N PRO A 49 16.08 -1.92 16.04
CA PRO A 49 17.52 -2.10 16.09
C PRO A 49 18.31 -0.85 15.64
N SER A 50 17.64 0.10 14.98
CA SER A 50 18.28 1.32 14.46
C SER A 50 18.70 2.30 15.57
N ILE A 51 17.91 2.41 16.64
CA ILE A 51 18.15 3.37 17.73
C ILE A 51 18.16 2.65 19.09
N ILE A 52 17.00 2.32 19.67
CA ILE A 52 16.95 1.70 21.00
C ILE A 52 17.63 0.33 21.00
N GLY A 53 17.37 -0.50 20.00
CA GLY A 53 17.97 -1.84 19.92
C GLY A 53 19.48 -1.82 19.66
N HIS A 54 20.06 -0.70 19.24
CA HIS A 54 21.50 -0.54 19.17
C HIS A 54 22.14 -0.46 20.57
N PHE A 55 21.47 0.24 21.51
CA PHE A 55 21.95 0.41 22.88
C PHE A 55 21.41 -0.66 23.85
N SER A 56 20.19 -1.12 23.64
CA SER A 56 19.50 -2.12 24.46
C SER A 56 18.71 -3.11 23.59
N PRO A 57 19.39 -4.11 23.01
CA PRO A 57 18.73 -5.15 22.20
C PRO A 57 17.62 -5.90 22.96
N GLN A 58 17.74 -6.01 24.29
CA GLN A 58 16.77 -6.69 25.14
C GLN A 58 15.42 -5.98 25.18
N VAL A 59 15.40 -4.64 25.16
CA VAL A 59 14.16 -3.85 25.12
C VAL A 59 13.44 -4.08 23.79
N THR A 60 14.17 -4.01 22.66
CA THR A 60 13.60 -4.30 21.35
C THR A 60 13.09 -5.74 21.27
N ALA A 61 13.83 -6.72 21.80
CA ALA A 61 13.39 -8.12 21.82
C ALA A 61 12.14 -8.37 22.69
N ALA A 62 11.93 -7.57 23.73
CA ALA A 62 10.71 -7.63 24.54
C ALA A 62 9.49 -7.04 23.82
N ILE A 63 9.69 -5.94 23.06
CA ILE A 63 8.64 -5.29 22.28
C ILE A 63 8.33 -6.06 20.98
N TYR A 64 9.35 -6.71 20.40
CA TYR A 64 9.23 -7.47 19.16
C TYR A 64 9.96 -8.81 19.27
N PRO A 65 9.28 -9.87 19.76
CA PRO A 65 9.84 -11.21 19.76
C PRO A 65 9.99 -11.68 18.30
N ALA A 66 11.22 -11.71 17.79
CA ALA A 66 11.48 -12.06 16.38
C ALA A 66 11.50 -13.58 16.11
N ALA A 67 11.70 -14.40 17.15
CA ALA A 67 11.90 -15.85 17.05
C ALA A 67 11.14 -16.61 18.15
N GLY A 68 11.04 -17.93 18.01
CA GLY A 68 10.26 -18.81 18.90
C GLY A 68 8.74 -18.68 18.69
N GLY A 69 7.94 -19.37 19.51
CA GLY A 69 6.49 -19.41 19.32
C GLY A 69 5.82 -18.03 19.42
N ALA A 70 6.34 -17.14 20.27
CA ALA A 70 5.89 -15.74 20.34
C ALA A 70 6.15 -14.98 19.02
N GLY A 71 7.28 -15.24 18.35
CA GLY A 71 7.58 -14.63 17.06
C GLY A 71 6.70 -15.17 15.94
N ASP A 72 6.37 -16.46 15.97
CA ASP A 72 5.46 -17.07 15.00
C ASP A 72 4.06 -16.47 15.12
N MET A 73 3.55 -16.32 16.35
CA MET A 73 2.28 -15.65 16.65
C MET A 73 2.29 -14.19 16.18
N MET A 74 3.39 -13.45 16.43
CA MET A 74 3.54 -12.07 15.97
C MET A 74 3.52 -11.97 14.44
N ARG A 75 4.16 -12.90 13.73
CA ARG A 75 4.11 -12.94 12.25
C ARG A 75 2.70 -13.15 11.73
N VAL A 76 1.91 -14.02 12.36
CA VAL A 76 0.49 -14.21 11.99
C VAL A 76 -0.31 -12.93 12.21
N LEU A 77 -0.13 -12.25 13.35
CA LEU A 77 -0.82 -10.99 13.65
C LEU A 77 -0.46 -9.88 12.65
N ILE A 78 0.82 -9.77 12.28
CA ILE A 78 1.27 -8.82 11.27
C ILE A 78 0.68 -9.16 9.90
N GLN A 79 0.63 -10.44 9.53
CA GLN A 79 0.04 -10.86 8.26
C GLN A 79 -1.46 -10.54 8.20
N ILE A 80 -2.20 -10.79 9.27
CA ILE A 80 -3.61 -10.38 9.41
C ILE A 80 -3.74 -8.86 9.27
N SER A 81 -2.84 -8.10 9.90
CA SER A 81 -2.83 -6.65 9.82
C SER A 81 -2.66 -6.18 8.38
N ILE A 82 -1.67 -6.71 7.66
CA ILE A 82 -1.42 -6.40 6.25
C ILE A 82 -2.64 -6.73 5.39
N VAL A 83 -3.21 -7.92 5.56
CA VAL A 83 -4.41 -8.36 4.81
C VAL A 83 -5.57 -7.38 5.02
N LEU A 84 -5.84 -6.99 6.27
CA LEU A 84 -6.94 -6.07 6.58
C LEU A 84 -6.67 -4.63 6.13
N LEU A 85 -5.42 -4.16 6.21
CA LEU A 85 -5.00 -2.88 5.62
C LEU A 85 -5.26 -2.86 4.11
N MET A 86 -4.98 -3.96 3.42
CA MET A 86 -5.11 -4.04 1.96
C MET A 86 -6.56 -4.24 1.53
N PHE A 87 -7.35 -4.96 2.32
CA PHE A 87 -8.80 -4.95 2.18
C PHE A 87 -9.39 -3.55 2.38
N ALA A 88 -8.94 -2.80 3.39
CA ALA A 88 -9.36 -1.42 3.62
C ALA A 88 -8.98 -0.50 2.45
N ALA A 89 -7.78 -0.65 1.89
CA ALA A 89 -7.36 0.06 0.68
C ALA A 89 -8.26 -0.29 -0.52
N GLY A 90 -8.64 -1.56 -0.67
CA GLY A 90 -9.61 -1.97 -1.70
C GLY A 90 -10.99 -1.33 -1.51
N LEU A 91 -11.47 -1.20 -0.27
CA LEU A 91 -12.75 -0.56 0.05
C LEU A 91 -12.80 0.93 -0.36
N GLU A 92 -11.66 1.63 -0.36
CA GLU A 92 -11.56 3.02 -0.79
C GLU A 92 -11.83 3.19 -2.30
N ILE A 93 -11.63 2.14 -3.10
CA ILE A 93 -11.82 2.19 -4.55
C ILE A 93 -13.30 2.32 -4.89
N ASN A 94 -13.61 3.35 -5.69
CA ASN A 94 -14.96 3.65 -6.16
C ASN A 94 -15.01 3.46 -7.67
N LEU A 95 -15.51 2.31 -8.12
CA LEU A 95 -15.52 1.95 -9.53
C LEU A 95 -16.40 2.89 -10.37
N ARG A 96 -17.49 3.42 -9.80
CA ARG A 96 -18.34 4.40 -10.50
C ARG A 96 -17.60 5.69 -10.86
N THR A 97 -16.74 6.16 -9.96
CA THR A 97 -15.90 7.34 -10.17
C THR A 97 -14.89 7.12 -11.29
N VAL A 98 -14.32 5.92 -11.36
CA VAL A 98 -13.41 5.51 -12.44
C VAL A 98 -14.14 5.54 -13.78
N VAL A 99 -15.32 4.92 -13.88
CA VAL A 99 -16.10 4.84 -15.13
C VAL A 99 -16.47 6.22 -15.66
N GLY A 100 -16.86 7.16 -14.80
CA GLY A 100 -17.24 8.52 -15.21
C GLY A 100 -16.09 9.35 -15.81
N ASN A 101 -14.83 9.04 -15.47
CA ASN A 101 -13.64 9.77 -15.95
C ASN A 101 -12.71 8.87 -16.79
N LEU A 102 -13.21 7.71 -17.23
CA LEU A 102 -12.41 6.63 -17.78
C LEU A 102 -11.50 7.03 -18.95
N PRO A 103 -11.94 7.81 -19.96
CA PRO A 103 -11.08 8.14 -21.09
C PRO A 103 -9.83 8.95 -20.71
N ALA A 104 -9.98 9.90 -19.79
CA ALA A 104 -8.86 10.69 -19.29
C ALA A 104 -7.98 9.87 -18.34
N ALA A 105 -8.61 9.14 -17.42
CA ALA A 105 -7.93 8.30 -16.45
C ALA A 105 -7.08 7.20 -17.12
N LEU A 106 -7.58 6.55 -18.17
CA LEU A 106 -6.84 5.53 -18.93
C LEU A 106 -5.60 6.11 -19.62
N LYS A 107 -5.69 7.31 -20.20
CA LYS A 107 -4.53 7.96 -20.83
C LYS A 107 -3.45 8.31 -19.80
N ILE A 108 -3.87 8.82 -18.64
CA ILE A 108 -2.97 9.12 -17.52
C ILE A 108 -2.33 7.83 -17.00
N GLY A 109 -3.13 6.81 -16.70
CA GLY A 109 -2.63 5.52 -16.20
C GLY A 109 -1.74 4.80 -17.21
N ALA A 110 -2.06 4.85 -18.52
CA ALA A 110 -1.25 4.21 -19.56
C ALA A 110 0.20 4.73 -19.54
N LEU A 111 0.41 6.05 -19.57
CA LEU A 111 1.76 6.62 -19.49
C LEU A 111 2.32 6.61 -18.06
N GLY A 112 1.46 6.77 -17.06
CA GLY A 112 1.77 6.72 -15.64
C GLY A 112 2.25 5.36 -15.14
N ILE A 113 1.95 4.27 -15.86
CA ILE A 113 2.44 2.92 -15.56
C ILE A 113 3.55 2.53 -16.51
N THR A 114 3.37 2.76 -17.82
CA THR A 114 4.34 2.29 -18.83
C THR A 114 5.71 2.92 -18.62
N ILE A 115 5.78 4.23 -18.33
CA ILE A 115 7.08 4.90 -18.16
C ILE A 115 7.82 4.38 -16.91
N PRO A 116 7.20 4.29 -15.71
CA PRO A 116 7.85 3.66 -14.56
C PRO A 116 8.20 2.19 -14.76
N VAL A 117 7.35 1.40 -15.43
CA VAL A 117 7.64 -0.01 -15.72
C VAL A 117 8.87 -0.12 -16.62
N LEU A 118 8.97 0.69 -17.69
CA LEU A 118 10.14 0.68 -18.56
C LEU A 118 11.40 1.12 -17.83
N ALA A 119 11.32 2.18 -17.01
CA ALA A 119 12.45 2.64 -16.20
C ALA A 119 12.90 1.57 -15.17
N GLY A 120 11.92 0.90 -14.54
CA GLY A 120 12.17 -0.15 -13.57
C GLY A 120 12.82 -1.37 -14.22
N PHE A 121 12.27 -1.83 -15.34
CA PHE A 121 12.82 -2.95 -16.10
C PHE A 121 14.22 -2.64 -16.62
N ALA A 122 14.42 -1.47 -17.21
CA ALA A 122 15.73 -1.06 -17.72
C ALA A 122 16.79 -1.03 -16.60
N THR A 123 16.45 -0.47 -15.44
CA THR A 123 17.40 -0.38 -14.32
C THR A 123 17.68 -1.75 -13.70
N ALA A 124 16.64 -2.53 -13.40
CA ALA A 124 16.77 -3.78 -12.67
C ALA A 124 17.21 -4.97 -13.55
N TYR A 125 16.89 -4.97 -14.84
CA TYR A 125 17.24 -6.04 -15.77
C TYR A 125 18.51 -5.74 -16.57
N LEU A 126 18.66 -4.51 -17.10
CA LEU A 126 19.79 -4.16 -17.98
C LEU A 126 21.01 -3.66 -17.20
N VAL A 127 20.81 -2.93 -16.10
CA VAL A 127 21.91 -2.36 -15.31
C VAL A 127 21.80 -2.68 -13.81
N PRO A 128 21.60 -3.96 -13.41
CA PRO A 128 21.34 -4.34 -12.03
C PRO A 128 22.45 -3.93 -11.05
N LYS A 129 23.69 -3.75 -11.53
CA LYS A 129 24.83 -3.29 -10.72
C LYS A 129 24.58 -1.92 -10.08
N LEU A 130 23.77 -1.06 -10.69
CA LEU A 130 23.39 0.24 -10.11
C LEU A 130 22.55 0.09 -8.83
N LEU A 131 21.85 -1.03 -8.68
CA LEU A 131 21.07 -1.35 -7.49
C LEU A 131 21.90 -2.04 -6.40
N GLY A 132 23.18 -2.34 -6.69
CA GLY A 132 24.15 -2.96 -5.78
C GLY A 132 24.54 -4.39 -6.19
N GLU A 133 25.76 -4.81 -5.88
CA GLU A 133 26.26 -6.14 -6.23
C GLU A 133 25.50 -7.28 -5.54
N ASN A 134 24.99 -7.03 -4.33
CA ASN A 134 24.16 -7.96 -3.54
C ASN A 134 22.65 -7.80 -3.77
N ALA A 135 22.22 -6.95 -4.70
CA ALA A 135 20.80 -6.69 -4.95
C ALA A 135 20.15 -7.69 -5.92
N VAL A 136 20.95 -8.52 -6.59
CA VAL A 136 20.45 -9.37 -7.67
C VAL A 136 19.97 -10.70 -7.12
N HIS A 137 18.65 -10.84 -6.96
CA HIS A 137 18.03 -12.14 -6.73
C HIS A 137 18.37 -13.10 -7.89
N PRO A 138 18.55 -14.41 -7.66
CA PRO A 138 18.84 -15.38 -8.73
C PRO A 138 17.81 -15.32 -9.87
N ASN A 139 16.54 -15.08 -9.52
CA ASN A 139 15.49 -14.80 -10.49
C ASN A 139 15.49 -13.31 -10.88
N LYS A 140 16.32 -12.95 -11.86
CA LYS A 140 16.44 -11.58 -12.40
C LYS A 140 15.11 -11.01 -12.90
N LEU A 141 14.24 -11.86 -13.48
CA LEU A 141 12.95 -11.42 -13.99
C LEU A 141 12.00 -11.04 -12.85
N ALA A 142 11.91 -11.87 -11.81
CA ALA A 142 11.11 -11.54 -10.62
C ALA A 142 11.60 -10.23 -9.97
N PHE A 143 12.92 -10.05 -9.85
CA PHE A 143 13.48 -8.82 -9.30
C PHE A 143 13.15 -7.59 -10.16
N ALA A 144 13.27 -7.72 -11.49
CA ALA A 144 12.91 -6.65 -12.40
C ALA A 144 11.41 -6.31 -12.33
N LEU A 145 10.52 -7.30 -12.30
CA LEU A 145 9.07 -7.06 -12.18
C LEU A 145 8.69 -6.45 -10.83
N PHE A 146 9.35 -6.84 -9.73
CA PHE A 146 9.20 -6.14 -8.46
C PHE A 146 9.56 -4.67 -8.60
N PHE A 147 10.71 -4.36 -9.19
CA PHE A 147 11.17 -2.99 -9.31
C PHE A 147 10.27 -2.17 -10.25
N CYS A 148 9.80 -2.76 -11.36
CA CYS A 148 8.74 -2.18 -12.20
C CYS A 148 7.50 -1.82 -11.39
N THR A 149 7.04 -2.75 -10.56
CA THR A 149 5.84 -2.60 -9.74
C THR A 149 6.03 -1.53 -8.67
N ALA A 150 7.16 -1.54 -7.96
CA ALA A 150 7.51 -0.54 -6.96
C ALA A 150 7.53 0.87 -7.57
N LEU A 151 8.15 1.05 -8.75
CA LEU A 151 8.14 2.35 -9.43
C LEU A 151 6.76 2.74 -9.98
N ALA A 152 5.85 1.79 -10.24
CA ALA A 152 4.54 2.05 -10.82
C ALA A 152 3.40 2.28 -9.82
N ILE A 153 3.46 1.78 -8.58
CA ILE A 153 2.35 1.91 -7.60
C ILE A 153 2.35 3.28 -6.92
N SER A 154 1.24 4.00 -7.01
CA SER A 154 1.05 5.28 -6.29
C SER A 154 0.31 5.05 -4.96
N ALA A 155 0.17 6.07 -4.13
CA ALA A 155 -0.62 6.01 -2.90
C ALA A 155 -1.91 6.82 -3.02
N LEU A 156 -2.99 6.16 -3.43
CA LEU A 156 -4.31 6.77 -3.59
C LEU A 156 -4.77 7.52 -2.32
N SER A 157 -4.63 6.90 -1.14
CA SER A 157 -5.09 7.46 0.13
C SER A 157 -4.39 8.78 0.49
N VAL A 158 -3.11 8.93 0.15
CA VAL A 158 -2.34 10.18 0.36
C VAL A 158 -2.84 11.28 -0.57
N THR A 159 -3.08 10.95 -1.84
CA THR A 159 -3.58 11.90 -2.85
C THR A 159 -5.02 12.33 -2.55
N VAL A 160 -5.90 11.39 -2.19
CA VAL A 160 -7.28 11.68 -1.76
C VAL A 160 -7.28 12.58 -0.54
N ARG A 161 -6.46 12.29 0.47
CA ARG A 161 -6.38 13.12 1.67
C ARG A 161 -5.88 14.53 1.34
N THR A 162 -4.81 14.63 0.56
CA THR A 162 -4.26 15.91 0.10
C THR A 162 -5.32 16.73 -0.64
N PHE A 163 -6.06 16.11 -1.55
CA PHE A 163 -7.08 16.82 -2.33
C PHE A 163 -8.30 17.19 -1.50
N LEU A 164 -8.62 16.42 -0.46
CA LEU A 164 -9.65 16.79 0.51
C LEU A 164 -9.21 18.04 1.29
N ASP A 165 -7.98 18.03 1.80
CA ASP A 165 -7.43 19.13 2.61
C ASP A 165 -7.24 20.42 1.78
N THR A 166 -6.96 20.31 0.47
CA THR A 166 -6.82 21.47 -0.43
C THR A 166 -8.10 21.83 -1.19
N GLY A 167 -9.23 21.15 -0.93
CA GLY A 167 -10.51 21.41 -1.61
C GLY A 167 -10.59 20.94 -3.08
N LEU A 168 -9.58 20.23 -3.58
CA LEU A 168 -9.53 19.74 -4.97
C LEU A 168 -10.36 18.48 -5.21
N LEU A 169 -10.71 17.73 -4.16
CA LEU A 169 -11.35 16.40 -4.28
C LEU A 169 -12.64 16.42 -5.09
N ARG A 170 -13.41 17.51 -5.01
CA ARG A 170 -14.71 17.66 -5.68
C ARG A 170 -14.61 18.27 -7.09
N THR A 171 -13.42 18.67 -7.52
CA THR A 171 -13.20 19.28 -8.83
C THR A 171 -13.11 18.23 -9.92
N ARG A 172 -13.36 18.61 -11.18
CA ARG A 172 -13.17 17.71 -12.34
C ARG A 172 -11.73 17.21 -12.42
N PHE A 173 -10.77 18.11 -12.22
CA PHE A 173 -9.35 17.78 -12.14
C PHE A 173 -9.09 16.72 -11.05
N GLY A 174 -9.60 16.94 -9.85
CA GLY A 174 -9.48 16.04 -8.71
C GLY A 174 -9.97 14.63 -9.04
N MET A 175 -11.18 14.53 -9.57
CA MET A 175 -11.81 13.26 -9.92
C MET A 175 -11.03 12.50 -11.01
N VAL A 176 -10.48 13.20 -12.01
CA VAL A 176 -9.65 12.58 -13.05
C VAL A 176 -8.37 11.96 -12.45
N VAL A 177 -7.68 12.68 -11.56
CA VAL A 177 -6.44 12.19 -10.93
C VAL A 177 -6.72 11.02 -10.00
N ILE A 178 -7.81 11.07 -9.24
CA ILE A 178 -8.25 9.97 -8.37
C ILE A 178 -8.55 8.73 -9.20
N SER A 179 -9.31 8.87 -10.29
CA SER A 179 -9.61 7.76 -11.20
C SER A 179 -8.36 7.17 -11.84
N ALA A 180 -7.39 8.01 -12.23
CA ALA A 180 -6.10 7.53 -12.75
C ALA A 180 -5.31 6.75 -11.68
N SER A 181 -5.27 7.26 -10.44
CA SER A 181 -4.61 6.59 -9.31
C SER A 181 -5.24 5.23 -9.01
N MET A 182 -6.56 5.10 -9.12
CA MET A 182 -7.26 3.81 -8.95
C MET A 182 -6.90 2.80 -10.05
N ILE A 183 -6.70 3.26 -11.29
CA ILE A 183 -6.25 2.39 -12.40
C ILE A 183 -4.82 1.90 -12.14
N ASP A 184 -3.94 2.80 -11.69
CA ASP A 184 -2.56 2.47 -11.28
C ASP A 184 -2.53 1.39 -10.20
N ASP A 185 -3.37 1.50 -9.17
CA ASP A 185 -3.46 0.52 -8.09
C ASP A 185 -3.88 -0.86 -8.62
N ILE A 186 -4.95 -0.94 -9.41
CA ILE A 186 -5.44 -2.22 -9.96
C ILE A 186 -4.34 -2.90 -10.78
N ILE A 187 -3.69 -2.17 -11.69
CA ILE A 187 -2.64 -2.73 -12.56
C ILE A 187 -1.39 -3.08 -11.74
N GLY A 188 -0.99 -2.24 -10.79
CA GLY A 188 0.14 -2.48 -9.92
C GLY A 188 0.00 -3.78 -9.11
N TRP A 189 -1.19 -4.07 -8.60
CA TRP A 189 -1.44 -5.33 -7.90
C TRP A 189 -1.43 -6.55 -8.81
N VAL A 190 -1.89 -6.43 -10.06
CA VAL A 190 -1.73 -7.50 -11.07
C VAL A 190 -0.24 -7.75 -11.36
N LEU A 191 0.55 -6.70 -11.56
CA LEU A 191 2.00 -6.81 -11.75
C LEU A 191 2.69 -7.45 -10.54
N PHE A 192 2.23 -7.12 -9.32
CA PHE A 192 2.78 -7.73 -8.12
C PHE A 192 2.43 -9.20 -7.98
N ALA A 193 1.18 -9.57 -8.26
CA ALA A 193 0.75 -10.97 -8.21
C ALA A 193 1.58 -11.83 -9.18
N VAL A 194 1.87 -11.31 -10.38
CA VAL A 194 2.79 -11.95 -11.33
C VAL A 194 4.19 -12.08 -10.73
N THR A 195 4.71 -11.00 -10.13
CA THR A 195 6.04 -10.97 -9.52
C THR A 195 6.21 -12.05 -8.45
N LEU A 196 5.27 -12.16 -7.52
CA LEU A 196 5.33 -13.15 -6.43
C LEU A 196 5.17 -14.57 -6.95
N GLY A 197 4.29 -14.76 -7.94
CA GLY A 197 4.18 -16.02 -8.66
C GLY A 197 5.51 -16.52 -9.22
N LEU A 198 6.46 -15.63 -9.56
CA LEU A 198 7.78 -16.00 -10.05
C LEU A 198 8.80 -16.43 -8.98
N ILE A 199 8.60 -16.09 -7.72
CA ILE A 199 9.60 -16.31 -6.65
C ILE A 199 9.50 -17.70 -6.06
N ASP A 200 8.28 -18.16 -5.81
CA ASP A 200 7.99 -19.34 -4.98
C ASP A 200 8.42 -20.68 -5.60
N GLY A 201 8.98 -20.71 -6.82
CA GLY A 201 9.33 -21.95 -7.51
C GLY A 201 8.14 -22.87 -7.82
N ARG A 202 6.93 -22.52 -7.33
CA ARG A 202 5.61 -23.07 -7.70
C ARG A 202 5.31 -22.95 -9.19
N LEU A 203 6.19 -22.28 -9.93
CA LEU A 203 6.28 -22.26 -11.39
C LEU A 203 6.85 -23.52 -12.04
N GLN A 204 6.97 -24.63 -11.31
CA GLN A 204 6.82 -25.92 -11.98
C GLN A 204 5.38 -26.09 -12.55
N GLY A 205 4.43 -25.26 -12.11
CA GLY A 205 3.19 -24.96 -12.82
C GLY A 205 3.33 -23.82 -13.82
N ASN A 206 2.52 -23.85 -14.87
CA ASN A 206 2.50 -22.85 -15.94
C ASN A 206 2.20 -21.45 -15.36
N VAL A 207 3.10 -20.45 -15.48
CA VAL A 207 2.89 -19.04 -15.04
C VAL A 207 1.53 -18.50 -15.50
N PHE A 208 1.11 -18.94 -16.70
CA PHE A 208 -0.18 -18.60 -17.28
C PHE A 208 -1.36 -19.12 -16.45
N LEU A 209 -1.23 -20.25 -15.75
CA LEU A 209 -2.27 -20.83 -14.90
C LEU A 209 -2.47 -20.01 -13.62
N ASN A 210 -1.40 -19.55 -12.97
CA ASN A 210 -1.50 -18.68 -11.79
C ASN A 210 -2.03 -17.30 -12.18
N LEU A 211 -1.58 -16.73 -13.29
CA LEU A 211 -2.13 -15.50 -13.83
C LEU A 211 -3.61 -15.64 -14.21
N ALA A 212 -3.97 -16.73 -14.87
CA ALA A 212 -5.36 -17.05 -15.18
C ALA A 212 -6.18 -17.20 -13.90
N GLY A 213 -5.66 -17.89 -12.88
CA GLY A 213 -6.30 -18.03 -11.56
C GLY A 213 -6.54 -16.67 -10.89
N ALA A 214 -5.55 -15.78 -10.92
CA ALA A 214 -5.67 -14.41 -10.38
C ALA A 214 -6.71 -13.59 -11.14
N VAL A 215 -6.72 -13.66 -12.48
CA VAL A 215 -7.71 -12.97 -13.32
C VAL A 215 -9.10 -13.55 -13.11
N VAL A 216 -9.25 -14.87 -13.09
CA VAL A 216 -10.54 -15.55 -12.84
C VAL A 216 -11.06 -15.20 -11.45
N PHE A 217 -10.21 -15.24 -10.43
CA PHE A 217 -10.57 -14.83 -9.08
C PHE A 217 -11.02 -13.36 -9.04
N ALA A 218 -10.26 -12.46 -9.67
CA ALA A 218 -10.61 -11.05 -9.74
C ALA A 218 -11.95 -10.83 -10.46
N LEU A 219 -12.15 -11.47 -11.62
CA LEU A 219 -13.41 -11.39 -12.36
C LEU A 219 -14.57 -11.95 -11.55
N PHE A 220 -14.42 -13.11 -10.93
CA PHE A 220 -15.44 -13.72 -10.08
C PHE A 220 -15.83 -12.82 -8.91
N MET A 221 -14.83 -12.25 -8.21
CA MET A 221 -15.06 -11.33 -7.10
C MET A 221 -15.76 -10.05 -7.54
N LEU A 222 -15.28 -9.43 -8.62
CA LEU A 222 -15.79 -8.16 -9.14
C LEU A 222 -17.14 -8.29 -9.87
N THR A 223 -17.57 -9.51 -10.21
CA THR A 223 -18.87 -9.77 -10.87
C THR A 223 -19.83 -10.51 -9.94
N ALA A 224 -19.66 -11.82 -9.75
CA ALA A 224 -20.59 -12.68 -9.03
C ALA A 224 -20.68 -12.32 -7.54
N VAL A 225 -19.53 -12.17 -6.87
CA VAL A 225 -19.52 -11.86 -5.43
C VAL A 225 -20.00 -10.44 -5.18
N ARG A 226 -19.58 -9.46 -5.99
CA ARG A 226 -20.11 -8.10 -5.94
C ARG A 226 -21.62 -8.05 -6.17
N TRP A 227 -22.12 -8.78 -7.16
CA TRP A 227 -23.56 -8.88 -7.42
C TRP A 227 -24.31 -9.48 -6.22
N ALA A 228 -23.79 -10.57 -5.66
CA ALA A 228 -24.36 -11.20 -4.48
C ALA A 228 -24.33 -10.24 -3.27
N ALA A 229 -23.21 -9.56 -3.03
CA ALA A 229 -23.08 -8.57 -1.96
C ALA A 229 -24.12 -7.45 -2.11
N ASN A 230 -24.31 -6.92 -3.33
CA ASN A 230 -25.30 -5.89 -3.61
C ASN A 230 -26.75 -6.33 -3.37
N ARG A 231 -27.04 -7.64 -3.41
CA ARG A 231 -28.38 -8.20 -3.15
C ARG A 231 -28.58 -8.61 -1.69
N ILE A 232 -27.54 -9.18 -1.08
CA ILE A 232 -27.61 -9.75 0.27
C ILE A 232 -27.46 -8.66 1.33
N PHE A 233 -26.50 -7.73 1.18
CA PHE A 233 -26.24 -6.70 2.18
C PHE A 233 -27.47 -5.82 2.49
N PRO A 234 -28.32 -5.39 1.54
CA PRO A 234 -29.53 -4.63 1.87
C PRO A 234 -30.52 -5.41 2.74
N LEU A 235 -30.62 -6.73 2.55
CA LEU A 235 -31.54 -7.61 3.30
C LEU A 235 -31.03 -7.81 4.72
N VAL A 236 -29.72 -8.02 4.85
CA VAL A 236 -29.01 -8.15 6.13
C VAL A 236 -29.00 -6.82 6.88
N ASN A 237 -28.91 -5.69 6.17
CA ASN A 237 -28.91 -4.34 6.76
C ASN A 237 -30.15 -4.09 7.61
N ARG A 238 -31.31 -4.60 7.19
CA ARG A 238 -32.58 -4.43 7.90
C ARG A 238 -32.67 -5.15 9.26
N HIS A 239 -31.78 -6.10 9.53
CA HIS A 239 -31.88 -6.99 10.70
C HIS A 239 -30.64 -7.01 11.60
N LEU A 240 -29.57 -6.30 11.22
CA LEU A 240 -28.31 -6.27 11.96
C LEU A 240 -28.04 -4.90 12.62
N VAL A 241 -27.11 -4.88 13.58
CA VAL A 241 -26.70 -3.67 14.31
C VAL A 241 -25.59 -2.96 13.54
N TRP A 242 -25.88 -1.81 12.96
CA TRP A 242 -24.90 -1.00 12.23
C TRP A 242 -24.32 0.10 13.13
N PRO A 243 -23.01 0.43 13.03
CA PRO A 243 -22.00 -0.09 12.10
C PRO A 243 -21.26 -1.36 12.56
N ALA A 244 -21.49 -1.84 13.79
CA ALA A 244 -20.71 -2.94 14.38
C ALA A 244 -20.73 -4.23 13.56
N SER A 245 -21.90 -4.63 13.05
CA SER A 245 -22.03 -5.81 12.19
C SER A 245 -21.29 -5.66 10.86
N PHE A 246 -21.21 -4.45 10.30
CA PHE A 246 -20.42 -4.19 9.09
C PHE A 246 -18.95 -4.48 9.32
N LEU A 247 -18.38 -3.97 10.42
CA LEU A 247 -16.97 -4.16 10.75
C LEU A 247 -16.64 -5.66 10.81
N GLY A 248 -17.42 -6.45 11.56
CA GLY A 248 -17.22 -7.88 11.68
C GLY A 248 -17.36 -8.64 10.36
N LEU A 249 -18.42 -8.37 9.59
CA LEU A 249 -18.67 -9.01 8.30
C LEU A 249 -17.59 -8.67 7.26
N ALA A 250 -17.19 -7.40 7.19
CA ALA A 250 -16.18 -6.93 6.25
C ALA A 250 -14.80 -7.51 6.60
N THR A 251 -14.42 -7.52 7.89
CA THR A 251 -13.19 -8.18 8.37
C THR A 251 -13.21 -9.68 8.05
N GLY A 252 -14.29 -10.40 8.38
CA GLY A 252 -14.41 -11.82 8.09
C GLY A 252 -14.33 -12.13 6.59
N PHE A 253 -15.03 -11.35 5.78
CA PHE A 253 -15.01 -11.50 4.32
C PHE A 253 -13.60 -11.27 3.73
N GLY A 254 -12.90 -10.21 4.17
CA GLY A 254 -11.53 -9.95 3.76
C GLY A 254 -10.57 -11.09 4.10
N LEU A 255 -10.67 -11.66 5.30
CA LEU A 255 -9.85 -12.79 5.74
C LEU A 255 -10.16 -14.08 4.97
N VAL A 256 -11.44 -14.36 4.72
CA VAL A 256 -11.85 -15.52 3.92
C VAL A 256 -11.34 -15.39 2.48
N ALA A 257 -11.46 -14.21 1.87
CA ALA A 257 -10.93 -13.97 0.53
C ALA A 257 -9.41 -14.17 0.47
N ALA A 258 -8.69 -13.65 1.49
CA ALA A 258 -7.25 -13.85 1.62
C ALA A 258 -6.87 -15.33 1.74
N ALA A 259 -7.61 -16.10 2.55
CA ALA A 259 -7.41 -17.55 2.69
C ALA A 259 -7.67 -18.29 1.37
N VAL A 260 -8.76 -17.97 0.66
CA VAL A 260 -9.07 -18.57 -0.65
C VAL A 260 -7.94 -18.32 -1.63
N THR A 261 -7.43 -17.09 -1.72
CA THR A 261 -6.28 -16.81 -2.61
C THR A 261 -5.02 -17.57 -2.22
N GLN A 262 -4.77 -17.74 -0.92
CA GLN A 262 -3.64 -18.54 -0.44
C GLN A 262 -3.76 -20.02 -0.88
N PHE A 263 -4.96 -20.60 -0.82
CA PHE A 263 -5.21 -21.96 -1.31
C PHE A 263 -5.08 -22.08 -2.83
N LEU A 264 -5.37 -21.01 -3.58
CA LEU A 264 -5.17 -20.94 -5.03
C LEU A 264 -3.69 -20.73 -5.41
N GLY A 265 -2.78 -20.66 -4.44
CA GLY A 265 -1.35 -20.40 -4.69
C GLY A 265 -1.05 -18.94 -5.03
N LEU A 266 -2.00 -18.04 -4.79
CA LEU A 266 -1.85 -16.59 -4.89
C LEU A 266 -1.59 -16.00 -3.51
N GLU A 267 -1.20 -14.73 -3.49
CA GLU A 267 -0.88 -14.04 -2.25
C GLU A 267 -2.11 -13.51 -1.54
N ALA A 268 -2.20 -13.80 -0.24
CA ALA A 268 -3.33 -13.43 0.62
C ALA A 268 -3.72 -11.95 0.53
N VAL A 269 -2.71 -11.09 0.39
CA VAL A 269 -2.88 -9.64 0.25
C VAL A 269 -3.68 -9.26 -1.00
N PHE A 270 -3.43 -9.93 -2.12
CA PHE A 270 -4.13 -9.69 -3.38
C PHE A 270 -5.62 -10.03 -3.25
N GLY A 271 -5.94 -11.17 -2.63
CA GLY A 271 -7.32 -11.60 -2.39
C GLY A 271 -8.10 -10.61 -1.54
N ALA A 272 -7.47 -10.12 -0.47
CA ALA A 272 -8.04 -9.12 0.41
C ALA A 272 -8.32 -7.80 -0.31
N PHE A 273 -7.37 -7.31 -1.10
CA PHE A 273 -7.54 -6.08 -1.87
C PHE A 273 -8.69 -6.17 -2.88
N VAL A 274 -8.73 -7.24 -3.69
CA VAL A 274 -9.81 -7.48 -4.66
C VAL A 274 -11.17 -7.60 -3.97
N ALA A 275 -11.24 -8.27 -2.82
CA ALA A 275 -12.45 -8.35 -2.01
C ALA A 275 -12.92 -6.99 -1.51
N GLY A 276 -11.98 -6.15 -1.08
CA GLY A 276 -12.24 -4.76 -0.71
C GLY A 276 -12.85 -3.97 -1.88
N VAL A 277 -12.27 -4.08 -3.08
CA VAL A 277 -12.79 -3.41 -4.30
C VAL A 277 -14.21 -3.89 -4.62
N ALA A 278 -14.45 -5.20 -4.54
CA ALA A 278 -15.75 -5.79 -4.82
C ALA A 278 -16.83 -5.29 -3.84
N LEU A 279 -16.49 -5.14 -2.56
CA LEU A 279 -17.41 -4.66 -1.53
C LEU A 279 -17.55 -3.13 -1.52
N GLY A 280 -16.48 -2.40 -1.85
CA GLY A 280 -16.40 -0.94 -1.75
C GLY A 280 -17.36 -0.20 -2.68
N ASP A 281 -17.70 -0.75 -3.85
CA ASP A 281 -18.65 -0.12 -4.77
C ASP A 281 -20.12 -0.49 -4.48
N SER A 282 -20.38 -1.22 -3.39
CA SER A 282 -21.73 -1.61 -3.01
C SER A 282 -22.56 -0.40 -2.55
N PRO A 283 -23.83 -0.25 -2.97
CA PRO A 283 -24.70 0.84 -2.52
C PRO A 283 -24.92 0.89 -1.01
N VAL A 284 -24.76 -0.25 -0.32
CA VAL A 284 -24.94 -0.36 1.13
C VAL A 284 -23.71 0.14 1.88
N VAL A 285 -22.53 0.10 1.23
CA VAL A 285 -21.26 0.49 1.84
C VAL A 285 -21.08 1.99 1.64
N THR A 286 -21.73 2.75 2.51
CA THR A 286 -21.66 4.21 2.51
C THR A 286 -20.26 4.69 2.84
N ARG A 287 -19.99 5.96 2.53
CA ARG A 287 -18.70 6.59 2.85
C ARG A 287 -18.42 6.55 4.35
N GLU A 288 -19.44 6.77 5.17
CA GLU A 288 -19.34 6.78 6.63
C GLU A 288 -18.93 5.39 7.17
N LEU A 289 -19.47 4.31 6.58
CA LEU A 289 -19.09 2.94 6.96
C LEU A 289 -17.65 2.61 6.55
N LYS A 290 -17.22 3.05 5.37
CA LYS A 290 -15.81 2.92 4.96
C LYS A 290 -14.89 3.67 5.91
N GLU A 291 -15.23 4.91 6.25
CA GLU A 291 -14.47 5.72 7.19
C GLU A 291 -14.42 5.10 8.60
N GLU A 292 -15.52 4.50 9.07
CA GLU A 292 -15.55 3.76 10.34
C GLU A 292 -14.67 2.52 10.30
N PHE A 293 -14.72 1.75 9.21
CA PHE A 293 -13.84 0.60 9.01
C PHE A 293 -12.37 1.01 8.94
N LEU A 294 -12.05 2.08 8.21
CA LEU A 294 -10.70 2.64 8.17
C LEU A 294 -10.25 3.10 9.56
N ARG A 295 -11.10 3.80 10.32
CA ARG A 295 -10.80 4.16 11.71
C ARG A 295 -10.51 2.94 12.57
N PHE A 296 -11.30 1.88 12.45
CA PHE A 296 -11.08 0.62 13.16
C PHE A 296 -9.73 -0.01 12.79
N ILE A 297 -9.44 -0.18 11.49
CA ILE A 297 -8.19 -0.77 11.00
C ILE A 297 -6.98 0.08 11.37
N SER A 298 -7.04 1.39 11.16
CA SER A 298 -6.00 2.34 11.54
C SER A 298 -5.78 2.43 13.04
N SER A 299 -6.73 1.96 13.84
CA SER A 299 -6.62 2.06 15.30
C SER A 299 -5.87 0.93 15.96
N ILE A 300 -5.84 -0.23 15.33
CA ILE A 300 -5.30 -1.48 15.91
C ILE A 300 -4.29 -2.10 14.96
N PHE A 301 -4.70 -2.38 13.71
CA PHE A 301 -3.92 -3.17 12.77
C PHE A 301 -2.83 -2.36 12.07
N ALA A 302 -3.10 -1.10 11.70
CA ALA A 302 -2.09 -0.26 11.07
C ALA A 302 -0.83 -0.04 11.95
N PRO A 303 -0.97 0.31 13.24
CA PRO A 303 0.17 0.41 14.14
C PRO A 303 0.96 -0.88 14.27
N LEU A 304 0.28 -2.03 14.37
CA LEU A 304 0.95 -3.33 14.47
C LEU A 304 1.82 -3.62 13.25
N PHE A 305 1.35 -3.28 12.05
CA PHE A 305 2.12 -3.45 10.83
C PHE A 305 3.24 -2.40 10.68
N PHE A 306 2.90 -1.11 10.74
CA PHE A 306 3.85 -0.03 10.43
C PHE A 306 4.95 0.13 11.47
N VAL A 307 4.66 -0.09 12.76
CA VAL A 307 5.71 -0.11 13.79
C VAL A 307 6.59 -1.36 13.62
N ALA A 308 6.02 -2.52 13.30
CA ALA A 308 6.79 -3.75 13.06
C ALA A 308 7.81 -3.61 11.91
N ILE A 309 7.51 -2.83 10.88
CA ILE A 309 8.45 -2.53 9.79
C ILE A 309 9.72 -1.86 10.31
N GLY A 310 9.59 -0.84 11.16
CA GLY A 310 10.74 -0.17 11.77
C GLY A 310 11.48 -1.05 12.78
N LEU A 311 10.77 -1.95 13.46
CA LEU A 311 11.33 -2.93 14.41
C LEU A 311 12.13 -4.05 13.72
N LYS A 312 11.77 -4.42 12.49
CA LYS A 312 12.34 -5.58 11.77
C LYS A 312 13.70 -5.29 11.12
N VAL A 313 13.92 -4.06 10.65
CA VAL A 313 15.10 -3.70 9.84
C VAL A 313 15.90 -2.60 10.53
N ASN A 314 17.23 -2.72 10.51
CA ASN A 314 18.11 -1.64 10.94
C ASN A 314 18.31 -0.64 9.78
N PHE A 315 17.74 0.54 9.91
CA PHE A 315 17.78 1.60 8.90
C PHE A 315 19.14 2.26 8.81
N VAL A 316 19.93 2.29 9.89
CA VAL A 316 21.26 2.91 9.93
C VAL A 316 22.25 2.04 9.15
N THR A 317 22.31 0.75 9.44
CA THR A 317 23.28 -0.15 8.79
C THR A 317 22.96 -0.41 7.32
N ASN A 318 21.68 -0.31 6.95
CA ASN A 318 21.22 -0.51 5.57
C ASN A 318 20.99 0.81 4.83
N PHE A 319 21.39 1.94 5.42
CA PHE A 319 21.33 3.24 4.76
C PHE A 319 22.41 3.31 3.67
N HIS A 320 21.98 3.40 2.41
CA HIS A 320 22.89 3.51 1.28
C HIS A 320 22.49 4.67 0.38
N LEU A 321 23.08 5.85 0.62
CA LEU A 321 22.67 7.11 -0.02
C LEU A 321 22.62 7.07 -1.55
N PRO A 322 23.61 6.49 -2.28
CA PRO A 322 23.53 6.40 -3.74
C PRO A 322 22.34 5.58 -4.24
N LEU A 323 22.01 4.49 -3.55
CA LEU A 323 20.87 3.63 -3.89
C LEU A 323 19.56 4.37 -3.62
N ILE A 324 19.45 5.02 -2.45
CA ILE A 324 18.27 5.80 -2.08
C ILE A 324 18.05 6.93 -3.10
N ALA A 325 19.10 7.69 -3.42
CA ALA A 325 19.03 8.77 -4.40
C ALA A 325 18.63 8.26 -5.79
N LEU A 326 19.15 7.12 -6.22
CA LEU A 326 18.77 6.49 -7.49
C LEU A 326 17.30 6.07 -7.50
N VAL A 327 16.84 5.36 -6.47
CA VAL A 327 15.44 4.92 -6.35
C VAL A 327 14.50 6.13 -6.32
N PHE A 328 14.86 7.18 -5.58
CA PHE A 328 14.08 8.43 -5.54
C PHE A 328 14.03 9.12 -6.90
N ALA A 329 15.17 9.31 -7.55
CA ALA A 329 15.23 9.94 -8.86
C ALA A 329 14.39 9.17 -9.88
N LEU A 330 14.54 7.84 -9.95
CA LEU A 330 13.77 7.01 -10.88
C LEU A 330 12.28 7.03 -10.55
N ALA A 331 11.90 6.83 -9.29
CA ALA A 331 10.49 6.76 -8.88
C ALA A 331 9.76 8.09 -9.08
N ILE A 332 10.39 9.21 -8.73
CA ILE A 332 9.80 10.54 -8.86
C ILE A 332 9.78 10.96 -10.33
N ALA A 333 10.92 10.86 -11.04
CA ALA A 333 11.00 11.33 -12.43
C ALA A 333 10.09 10.52 -13.35
N SER A 334 10.13 9.19 -13.28
CA SER A 334 9.32 8.34 -14.17
C SER A 334 7.82 8.55 -13.95
N LYS A 335 7.36 8.65 -12.69
CA LYS A 335 5.95 8.94 -12.38
C LYS A 335 5.55 10.36 -12.75
N PHE A 336 6.38 11.34 -12.44
CA PHE A 336 6.09 12.73 -12.79
C PHE A 336 5.96 12.89 -14.30
N ILE A 337 6.90 12.32 -15.07
CA ILE A 337 6.87 12.37 -16.54
C ILE A 337 5.64 11.61 -17.06
N GLY A 338 5.40 10.37 -16.60
CA GLY A 338 4.26 9.55 -17.03
C GLY A 338 2.92 10.21 -16.76
N GLY A 339 2.71 10.68 -15.53
CA GLY A 339 1.47 11.36 -15.15
C GLY A 339 1.29 12.71 -15.84
N SER A 340 2.37 13.48 -16.04
CA SER A 340 2.29 14.77 -16.74
C SER A 340 2.00 14.62 -18.22
N LEU A 341 2.72 13.73 -18.93
CA LEU A 341 2.47 13.46 -20.34
C LEU A 341 1.09 12.83 -20.53
N GLY A 342 0.70 11.93 -19.63
CA GLY A 342 -0.64 11.35 -19.59
C GLY A 342 -1.73 12.39 -19.40
N GLY A 343 -1.52 13.37 -18.52
CA GLY A 343 -2.43 14.49 -18.30
C GLY A 343 -2.55 15.41 -19.53
N ILE A 344 -1.43 15.70 -20.20
CA ILE A 344 -1.43 16.46 -21.46
C ILE A 344 -2.21 15.69 -22.54
N TRP A 345 -1.96 14.38 -22.67
CA TRP A 345 -2.67 13.53 -23.64
C TRP A 345 -4.18 13.39 -23.33
N ALA A 346 -4.54 13.47 -22.05
CA ALA A 346 -5.91 13.54 -21.59
C ALA A 346 -6.59 14.89 -21.84
N GLY A 347 -5.84 15.91 -22.31
CA GLY A 347 -6.36 17.24 -22.62
C GLY A 347 -6.44 18.18 -21.41
N LEU A 348 -5.73 17.87 -20.31
CA LEU A 348 -5.64 18.77 -19.16
C LEU A 348 -4.78 19.99 -19.50
N PRO A 349 -5.13 21.19 -19.01
CA PRO A 349 -4.24 22.35 -19.01
C PRO A 349 -2.88 21.98 -18.42
N ARG A 350 -1.78 22.52 -18.99
CA ARG A 350 -0.40 22.15 -18.59
C ARG A 350 -0.15 22.17 -17.08
N ARG A 351 -0.71 23.17 -16.37
CA ARG A 351 -0.60 23.28 -14.91
C ARG A 351 -1.26 22.11 -14.18
N GLN A 352 -2.46 21.72 -14.61
CA GLN A 352 -3.16 20.55 -14.09
C GLN A 352 -2.45 19.24 -14.50
N ALA A 353 -1.87 19.17 -15.70
CA ALA A 353 -1.09 18.01 -16.10
C ALA A 353 0.17 17.83 -15.23
N TYR A 354 0.95 18.89 -14.96
CA TYR A 354 2.10 18.80 -14.05
C TYR A 354 1.68 18.47 -12.61
N ALA A 355 0.57 19.05 -12.14
CA ALA A 355 0.01 18.70 -10.83
C ALA A 355 -0.45 17.23 -10.78
N THR A 356 -0.96 16.68 -11.89
CA THR A 356 -1.28 15.23 -12.03
C THR A 356 -0.02 14.41 -11.84
N GLY A 357 1.05 14.73 -12.57
CA GLY A 357 2.34 14.05 -12.44
C GLY A 357 2.84 14.02 -11.00
N LEU A 358 2.86 15.17 -10.33
CA LEU A 358 3.26 15.28 -8.92
C LEU A 358 2.35 14.47 -7.98
N SER A 359 1.03 14.52 -8.20
CA SER A 359 0.05 13.77 -7.39
C SER A 359 0.26 12.27 -7.46
N LEU A 360 0.75 11.75 -8.59
CA LEU A 360 1.05 10.33 -8.77
C LEU A 360 2.46 9.92 -8.28
N THR A 361 3.31 10.87 -7.85
CA THR A 361 4.61 10.52 -7.25
C THR A 361 4.51 10.03 -5.81
N ALA A 362 3.40 10.35 -5.14
CA ALA A 362 3.22 10.02 -3.74
C ALA A 362 3.15 8.52 -3.54
N ARG A 363 3.95 8.06 -2.58
CA ARG A 363 4.03 6.67 -2.16
C ARG A 363 3.46 6.53 -0.75
N GLY A 364 3.24 5.29 -0.31
CA GLY A 364 2.49 5.04 0.91
C GLY A 364 2.44 3.57 1.31
N GLY A 365 1.40 3.21 2.07
CA GLY A 365 1.30 1.90 2.71
C GLY A 365 1.35 0.71 1.75
N GLN A 366 0.76 0.84 0.56
CA GLN A 366 0.74 -0.24 -0.45
C GLN A 366 2.17 -0.60 -0.91
N GLU A 367 3.03 0.39 -1.16
CA GLU A 367 4.42 0.14 -1.56
C GLU A 367 5.24 -0.49 -0.42
N ILE A 368 4.94 -0.11 0.81
CA ILE A 368 5.61 -0.70 1.98
C ILE A 368 5.16 -2.16 2.19
N VAL A 369 3.89 -2.48 1.97
CA VAL A 369 3.39 -3.86 1.95
C VAL A 369 4.12 -4.67 0.87
N LEU A 370 4.20 -4.13 -0.34
CA LEU A 370 4.94 -4.71 -1.46
C LEU A 370 6.38 -5.06 -1.07
N GLY A 371 7.11 -4.07 -0.55
CA GLY A 371 8.48 -4.23 -0.09
C GLY A 371 8.62 -5.23 1.05
N THR A 372 7.65 -5.28 1.97
CA THR A 372 7.71 -6.20 3.13
C THR A 372 7.58 -7.65 2.69
N VAL A 373 6.63 -7.92 1.77
CA VAL A 373 6.43 -9.25 1.20
C VAL A 373 7.65 -9.64 0.35
N ALA A 374 8.16 -8.74 -0.50
CA ALA A 374 9.35 -8.99 -1.31
C ALA A 374 10.62 -9.25 -0.46
N LEU A 375 10.81 -8.51 0.64
CA LEU A 375 11.91 -8.74 1.58
C LEU A 375 11.74 -10.10 2.28
N GLY A 376 10.51 -10.44 2.69
CA GLY A 376 10.20 -11.73 3.30
C GLY A 376 10.46 -12.92 2.38
N ALA A 377 10.18 -12.75 1.08
CA ALA A 377 10.45 -13.73 0.04
C ALA A 377 11.93 -13.76 -0.41
N GLY A 378 12.79 -12.92 0.18
CA GLY A 378 14.21 -12.80 -0.17
C GLY A 378 14.48 -12.15 -1.53
N LEU A 379 13.46 -11.60 -2.19
CA LEU A 379 13.57 -11.01 -3.53
C LEU A 379 14.38 -9.72 -3.54
N ILE A 380 14.28 -8.94 -2.45
CA ILE A 380 15.03 -7.69 -2.30
C ILE A 380 15.92 -7.74 -1.07
N SER A 381 17.03 -7.02 -1.14
CA SER A 381 17.93 -6.83 -0.01
C SER A 381 17.38 -5.77 0.97
N PRO A 382 17.79 -5.82 2.25
CA PRO A 382 17.38 -4.81 3.23
C PRO A 382 17.70 -3.35 2.82
N PRO A 383 18.82 -3.03 2.13
CA PRO A 383 19.05 -1.67 1.61
C PRO A 383 18.01 -1.20 0.60
N ILE A 384 17.52 -2.07 -0.30
CA ILE A 384 16.44 -1.73 -1.23
C ILE A 384 15.14 -1.50 -0.47
N PHE A 385 14.85 -2.37 0.50
CA PHE A 385 13.68 -2.19 1.37
C PHE A 385 13.71 -0.85 2.10
N VAL A 386 14.85 -0.46 2.69
CA VAL A 386 15.04 0.86 3.32
C VAL A 386 14.80 1.99 2.32
N ALA A 387 15.33 1.89 1.10
CA ALA A 387 15.10 2.91 0.07
C ALA A 387 13.61 3.07 -0.29
N VAL A 388 12.89 1.96 -0.44
CA VAL A 388 11.43 1.93 -0.71
C VAL A 388 10.63 2.53 0.46
N VAL A 389 10.95 2.16 1.70
CA VAL A 389 10.26 2.70 2.87
C VAL A 389 10.52 4.20 3.03
N LEU A 390 11.76 4.66 2.83
CA LEU A 390 12.09 6.08 2.89
C LEU A 390 11.40 6.87 1.77
N LEU A 391 11.30 6.30 0.57
CA LEU A 391 10.55 6.91 -0.53
C LEU A 391 9.08 7.10 -0.16
N ALA A 392 8.45 6.05 0.41
CA ALA A 392 7.08 6.09 0.92
C ALA A 392 6.88 7.19 1.97
N VAL A 393 7.78 7.27 2.96
CA VAL A 393 7.70 8.28 4.02
C VAL A 393 7.89 9.69 3.47
N VAL A 394 8.95 9.93 2.71
CA VAL A 394 9.33 11.29 2.26
C VAL A 394 8.32 11.83 1.26
N THR A 395 7.92 11.05 0.26
CA THR A 395 6.96 11.54 -0.75
C THR A 395 5.57 11.75 -0.16
N SER A 396 5.15 10.93 0.82
CA SER A 396 3.88 11.12 1.54
C SER A 396 3.86 12.44 2.32
N LEU A 397 4.97 12.79 2.99
CA LEU A 397 5.10 14.06 3.72
C LEU A 397 5.13 15.27 2.78
N LEU A 398 5.81 15.15 1.64
CA LEU A 398 6.03 16.28 0.73
C LEU A 398 4.83 16.60 -0.16
N LEU A 399 3.97 15.61 -0.45
CA LEU A 399 2.86 15.81 -1.39
C LEU A 399 1.90 16.93 -0.94
N GLY A 400 1.44 16.87 0.31
CA GLY A 400 0.47 17.80 0.86
C GLY A 400 0.89 19.27 0.72
N PRO A 401 2.03 19.68 1.31
CA PRO A 401 2.56 21.03 1.17
C PRO A 401 2.80 21.44 -0.30
N THR A 402 3.28 20.51 -1.14
CA THR A 402 3.56 20.79 -2.55
C THR A 402 2.27 21.12 -3.31
N ILE A 403 1.23 20.28 -3.19
CA ILE A 403 -0.06 20.52 -3.86
C ILE A 403 -0.76 21.75 -3.31
N GLN A 404 -0.67 22.02 -1.99
CA GLN A 404 -1.22 23.23 -1.40
C GLN A 404 -0.58 24.50 -1.99
N PHE A 405 0.75 24.53 -2.09
CA PHE A 405 1.50 25.63 -2.70
C PHE A 405 1.11 25.82 -4.18
N LEU A 406 1.05 24.73 -4.94
CA LEU A 406 0.68 24.77 -6.35
C LEU A 406 -0.78 25.19 -6.56
N HIS A 407 -1.70 24.75 -5.70
CA HIS A 407 -3.09 25.14 -5.76
C HIS A 407 -3.23 26.66 -5.64
N HIS A 408 -2.55 27.26 -4.66
CA HIS A 408 -2.53 28.72 -4.47
C HIS A 408 -1.90 29.46 -5.66
N ARG A 409 -0.81 28.93 -6.23
CA ARG A 409 -0.08 29.63 -7.31
C ARG A 409 -0.71 29.45 -8.69
N TRP A 410 -1.29 28.28 -8.97
CA TRP A 410 -1.72 27.87 -10.31
C TRP A 410 -3.24 27.86 -10.50
N LYS A 411 -4.04 28.05 -9.45
CA LYS A 411 -5.52 28.01 -9.45
C LYS A 411 -6.05 26.71 -10.08
N LEU A 412 -5.70 25.58 -9.47
CA LEU A 412 -5.98 24.25 -10.03
C LEU A 412 -7.47 23.88 -10.07
N SER A 413 -8.33 24.54 -9.27
CA SER A 413 -9.77 24.28 -9.21
C SER A 413 -10.52 24.57 -10.50
N GLY A 414 -9.93 25.38 -11.41
CA GLY A 414 -10.57 25.74 -12.68
C GLY A 414 -11.78 26.66 -12.53
N GLU A 415 -12.04 27.20 -11.34
CA GLU A 415 -12.97 28.31 -11.16
C GLU A 415 -12.26 29.58 -11.67
N GLU A 416 -12.65 29.99 -12.88
CA GLU A 416 -12.43 31.34 -13.37
C GLU A 416 -13.10 32.31 -12.40
N SER A 417 -12.31 33.22 -11.83
CA SER A 417 -12.81 34.45 -11.21
C SER A 417 -13.17 35.45 -12.30
#